data_AF-A0A820RG76-F1
#
_entry.id   AF-A0A820RG76-F1
#
_cell.length_a   1.000
_cell.length_b   1.000
_cell.length_c   1.000
_cell.angle_alpha   90.00
_cell.angle_beta   90.00
_cell.angle_gamma   90.00
#
_symmetry.space_group_name_H-M   'P 1'
#
loop_
_entity.id
_entity.type
_entity.pdbx_description
1 polymer ?
#
loop_
_entity_poly.entity_id
_entity_poly.type
_entity_poly.pdbx_seq_one_letter_code
_entity_poly.pdbx_strand_id
1 'polypeptide(L)'
;LELEITSLAPTVFYQLREDIGISNINFRESFSKHHLKDFTNPGKSGSLMYKTYDDLFILKTLRAYEARLLMQILSGYHLQLTQRTTILNRYVGLYSIRFPAFISSVEIYFVIMVQR
;
A
#
# COMPACT_ATOMS: atom_id res chain seq x y z
N LEU A 1 2.00 -23.95 8.55
CA LEU A 1 2.19 -23.04 7.40
C LEU A 1 1.49 -21.74 7.77
N GLU A 2 2.22 -20.81 8.37
CA GLU A 2 1.67 -19.52 8.78
C GLU A 2 1.87 -18.51 7.65
N LEU A 3 0.88 -17.65 7.47
CA LEU A 3 0.94 -16.55 6.53
C LEU A 3 1.89 -15.48 7.07
N GLU A 4 2.85 -15.04 6.24
CA GLU A 4 3.82 -14.02 6.62
C GLU A 4 3.43 -12.68 5.96
N ILE A 5 3.26 -11.63 6.77
CA ILE A 5 3.03 -10.25 6.28
C ILE A 5 4.27 -9.42 6.55
N THR A 6 4.81 -8.82 5.50
CA THR A 6 6.03 -8.00 5.58
C THR A 6 5.72 -6.57 5.18
N SER A 7 6.12 -5.60 6.03
CA SER A 7 6.15 -4.19 5.64
C SER A 7 7.46 -3.90 4.92
N LEU A 8 7.38 -3.36 3.70
CA LEU A 8 8.52 -3.01 2.88
C LEU A 8 8.86 -1.53 3.09
N ALA A 9 10.11 -1.22 3.47
CA ALA A 9 10.57 0.12 3.86
C ALA A 9 9.72 0.80 4.96
N PRO A 10 9.47 0.14 6.11
CA PRO A 10 8.53 0.63 7.12
C PRO A 10 8.86 2.03 7.65
N THR A 11 10.16 2.32 7.90
CA THR A 11 10.61 3.63 8.39
C THR A 11 10.40 4.74 7.38
N VAL A 12 10.60 4.46 6.09
CA VAL A 12 10.40 5.46 5.02
C VAL A 12 8.92 5.80 4.90
N PHE A 13 8.04 4.80 4.86
CA PHE A 13 6.60 5.04 4.80
C PHE A 13 6.05 5.66 6.09
N TYR A 14 6.65 5.36 7.25
CA TYR A 14 6.33 6.05 8.51
C TYR A 14 6.58 7.55 8.39
N GLN A 15 7.78 7.94 7.96
CA GLN A 15 8.15 9.35 7.82
C GLN A 15 7.33 10.05 6.74
N LEU A 16 7.16 9.40 5.59
CA LEU A 16 6.36 9.92 4.48
C LEU A 16 4.93 10.26 4.91
N ARG A 17 4.30 9.40 5.73
CA ARG A 17 2.97 9.68 6.29
C ARG A 17 2.96 10.94 7.14
N GLU A 18 3.92 11.09 8.07
CA GLU A 18 4.04 12.28 8.90
C GLU A 18 4.26 13.55 8.04
N ASP A 19 5.14 13.48 7.05
CA ASP A 19 5.48 14.63 6.18
C ASP A 19 4.29 15.14 5.36
N ILE A 20 3.32 14.28 5.05
CA ILE A 20 2.10 14.65 4.32
C ILE A 20 0.88 14.80 5.23
N GLY A 21 1.08 14.84 6.56
CA GLY A 21 0.03 15.11 7.54
C GLY A 21 -0.89 13.93 7.87
N ILE A 22 -0.44 12.69 7.65
CA ILE A 22 -1.17 11.47 8.00
C ILE A 22 -0.61 10.91 9.30
N SER A 23 -1.40 10.97 10.38
CA SER A 23 -1.04 10.32 11.64
C SER A 23 -0.88 8.81 11.47
N ASN A 24 0.26 8.27 11.89
CA ASN A 24 0.51 6.83 11.90
C ASN A 24 -0.48 6.04 12.77
N ILE A 25 -1.03 6.65 13.83
CA ILE A 25 -2.04 6.02 14.68
C ILE A 25 -3.35 5.91 13.91
N ASN A 26 -3.85 7.01 13.36
CA ASN A 26 -5.10 7.03 12.59
C ASN A 26 -5.02 6.13 11.37
N PHE A 27 -3.87 6.13 10.67
CA PHE A 27 -3.59 5.22 9.57
C PHE A 27 -3.84 3.76 9.98
N ARG A 28 -3.30 3.32 11.13
CA ARG A 28 -3.50 1.95 11.61
C ARG A 28 -4.95 1.69 12.01
N GLU A 29 -5.63 2.66 12.61
CA GLU A 29 -7.03 2.52 13.00
C GLU A 29 -7.96 2.27 11.80
N SER A 30 -7.71 2.92 10.66
CA SER A 30 -8.50 2.74 9.42
C SER A 30 -8.54 1.29 8.94
N PHE A 31 -7.51 0.50 9.24
CA PHE A 31 -7.41 -0.93 8.86
C PHE A 31 -7.79 -1.91 9.98
N SER A 32 -7.90 -1.46 11.23
CA SER A 32 -8.00 -2.37 12.39
C SER A 32 -9.43 -2.61 12.86
N LYS A 33 -10.35 -1.65 12.66
CA LYS A 33 -11.67 -1.67 13.30
C LYS A 33 -12.75 -2.40 12.50
N HIS A 34 -12.68 -2.37 11.17
CA HIS A 34 -13.73 -2.86 10.29
C HIS A 34 -13.15 -3.57 9.07
N HIS A 35 -13.95 -4.43 8.45
CA HIS A 35 -13.59 -5.07 7.18
C HIS A 35 -13.41 -4.03 6.06
N LEU A 36 -12.51 -4.32 5.12
CA LEU A 36 -12.33 -3.51 3.93
C LEU A 36 -13.52 -3.69 2.98
N LYS A 37 -13.93 -2.60 2.34
CA LYS A 37 -14.99 -2.61 1.31
C LYS A 37 -14.35 -2.95 -0.04
N ASP A 38 -14.78 -4.02 -0.69
CA ASP A 38 -14.38 -4.33 -2.07
C ASP A 38 -14.98 -3.30 -3.03
N PHE A 39 -14.17 -2.80 -3.96
CA PHE A 39 -14.62 -2.00 -5.09
C PHE A 39 -13.82 -2.31 -6.37
N THR A 40 -13.22 -3.50 -6.42
CA THR A 40 -12.42 -3.99 -7.54
C THR A 40 -13.16 -3.78 -8.85
N ASN A 41 -12.52 -3.08 -9.80
CA ASN A 41 -13.07 -2.91 -11.15
C ASN A 41 -12.34 -3.87 -12.12
N PRO A 42 -12.99 -4.96 -12.55
CA PRO A 42 -12.35 -5.98 -13.39
C PRO A 42 -11.82 -5.43 -14.72
N GLY A 43 -12.42 -4.36 -15.25
CA GLY A 43 -12.17 -3.89 -16.62
C GLY A 43 -10.96 -2.98 -16.85
N LYS A 44 -10.30 -2.46 -15.79
CA LYS A 44 -9.26 -1.41 -15.96
C LYS A 44 -7.82 -1.91 -15.83
N SER A 45 -7.51 -2.68 -14.78
CA SER A 45 -6.12 -3.07 -14.48
C SER A 45 -5.94 -4.53 -14.06
N GLY A 46 -7.04 -5.26 -13.81
CA GLY A 46 -6.98 -6.62 -13.24
C GLY A 46 -6.40 -6.68 -11.82
N SER A 47 -6.15 -5.54 -11.16
CA SER A 47 -5.74 -5.49 -9.76
C SER A 47 -6.94 -5.52 -8.82
N LEU A 48 -6.82 -6.22 -7.69
CA LEU A 48 -7.80 -6.18 -6.62
C LEU A 48 -7.69 -4.85 -5.90
N MET A 49 -8.83 -4.25 -5.57
CA MET A 49 -8.91 -2.95 -4.92
C MET A 49 -9.94 -2.98 -3.80
N TYR A 50 -9.50 -2.61 -2.61
CA TYR A 50 -10.31 -2.53 -1.40
C TYR A 50 -10.11 -1.17 -0.74
N LYS A 51 -11.13 -0.64 -0.09
CA LYS A 51 -11.03 0.63 0.64
C LYS A 51 -11.34 0.46 2.12
N THR A 52 -10.74 1.29 2.95
CA THR A 52 -11.04 1.32 4.38
C THR A 52 -12.47 1.77 4.63
N TYR A 53 -13.00 1.44 5.81
CA TYR A 53 -14.40 1.73 6.13
C TYR A 53 -14.72 3.23 6.18
N ASP A 54 -13.73 4.04 6.52
CA ASP A 54 -13.75 5.51 6.56
C ASP A 54 -13.44 6.14 5.19
N ASP A 55 -13.25 5.32 4.15
CA ASP A 55 -12.96 5.74 2.78
C ASP A 55 -11.70 6.62 2.65
N LEU A 56 -10.77 6.57 3.62
CA LEU A 56 -9.53 7.36 3.61
C LEU A 56 -8.41 6.71 2.78
N PHE A 57 -8.37 5.38 2.73
CA PHE A 57 -7.29 4.65 2.08
C PHE A 57 -7.82 3.55 1.17
N ILE A 58 -7.09 3.32 0.09
CA ILE A 58 -7.24 2.16 -0.78
C ILE A 58 -6.06 1.22 -0.56
N LEU A 59 -6.37 -0.06 -0.41
CA LEU A 59 -5.46 -1.18 -0.62
C LEU A 59 -5.60 -1.68 -2.05
N LYS A 60 -4.49 -1.66 -2.81
CA LYS A 60 -4.45 -2.12 -4.20
C LYS A 60 -3.35 -3.17 -4.38
N THR A 61 -3.66 -4.28 -5.04
CA THR A 61 -2.63 -5.28 -5.37
C THR A 61 -1.71 -4.76 -6.47
N LEU A 62 -0.43 -5.10 -6.35
CA LEU A 62 0.60 -4.80 -7.33
C LEU A 62 1.15 -6.08 -7.94
N ARG A 63 1.55 -6.01 -9.20
CA ARG A 63 2.43 -7.03 -9.79
C ARG A 63 3.83 -6.89 -9.17
N ALA A 64 4.57 -7.98 -9.10
CA ALA A 64 5.90 -8.01 -8.46
C ALA A 64 6.87 -6.96 -9.05
N TYR A 65 6.83 -6.72 -10.37
CA TYR A 65 7.67 -5.71 -11.00
C TYR A 65 7.28 -4.27 -10.59
N GLU A 66 6.00 -4.00 -10.33
CA GLU A 66 5.53 -2.68 -9.91
C GLU A 66 5.99 -2.38 -8.48
N ALA A 67 5.92 -3.37 -7.59
CA ALA A 67 6.43 -3.26 -6.23
C ALA A 67 7.95 -3.04 -6.22
N ARG A 68 8.70 -3.78 -7.06
CA ARG A 68 10.15 -3.59 -7.22
C ARG A 68 10.50 -2.21 -7.75
N LEU A 69 9.76 -1.75 -8.77
CA LEU A 69 9.96 -0.40 -9.33
C LEU A 69 9.70 0.67 -8.27
N LEU A 70 8.61 0.57 -7.50
CA LEU A 70 8.31 1.51 -6.42
C LEU A 70 9.44 1.57 -5.39
N MET A 71 9.99 0.41 -4.99
CA MET A 71 11.14 0.35 -4.09
C MET A 71 12.39 1.00 -4.67
N GLN A 72 12.67 0.80 -5.97
CA GLN A 72 13.81 1.41 -6.65
C GLN A 72 13.72 2.94 -6.72
N ILE A 73 12.50 3.48 -6.90
CA ILE A 73 12.28 4.93 -7.01
C ILE A 73 11.87 5.58 -5.68
N LEU A 74 11.81 4.83 -4.58
CA LEU A 74 11.15 5.24 -3.33
C LEU A 74 11.68 6.56 -2.77
N SER A 75 12.99 6.76 -2.79
CA SER A 75 13.62 7.99 -2.27
C SER A 75 13.23 9.23 -3.09
N GLY A 76 13.26 9.13 -4.42
CA GLY A 76 12.84 10.22 -5.30
C GLY A 76 11.34 10.47 -5.24
N TYR A 77 10.57 9.39 -5.09
CA TYR A 77 9.13 9.43 -4.90
C TYR A 77 8.72 10.15 -3.60
N HIS A 78 9.39 9.86 -2.48
CA HIS A 78 9.17 10.53 -1.20
C HIS A 78 9.44 12.04 -1.32
N LEU A 79 10.55 12.44 -1.94
CA LEU A 79 10.87 13.85 -2.19
C LEU A 79 9.81 14.56 -3.06
N GLN A 80 9.24 13.88 -4.06
CA GLN A 80 8.20 14.45 -4.92
C GLN A 80 6.86 14.58 -4.19
N LEU A 81 6.54 13.67 -3.26
CA LEU A 81 5.28 13.70 -2.52
C LEU A 81 5.20 14.83 -1.49
N THR A 82 6.33 15.26 -0.94
CA THR A 82 6.39 16.40 -0.01
C THR A 82 6.23 17.74 -0.72
N GLN A 83 6.35 17.77 -2.05
CA GLN A 83 6.03 18.94 -2.86
C GLN A 83 4.50 19.09 -3.01
N ARG A 84 3.98 20.30 -2.75
CA ARG A 84 2.52 20.56 -2.63
C ARG A 84 1.72 20.27 -3.91
N THR A 85 2.35 20.28 -5.08
CA THR A 85 1.69 20.14 -6.38
C THR A 85 2.17 18.87 -7.10
N THR A 86 1.60 17.72 -6.75
CA THR A 86 1.91 16.46 -7.43
C THR A 86 0.65 15.72 -7.92
N ILE A 87 0.70 15.28 -9.17
CA ILE A 87 -0.33 14.42 -9.79
C ILE A 87 -0.14 12.95 -9.43
N LEU A 88 0.95 12.60 -8.73
CA LEU A 88 1.21 11.23 -8.34
C LEU A 88 0.17 10.74 -7.33
N ASN A 89 -0.18 9.47 -7.45
CA ASN A 89 -0.90 8.76 -6.40
C ASN A 89 -0.07 8.84 -5.12
N ARG A 90 -0.71 9.06 -3.96
CA ARG A 90 -0.04 9.15 -2.65
C ARG A 90 0.01 7.76 -2.02
N TYR A 91 1.00 6.98 -2.39
CA TYR A 91 1.36 5.70 -1.79
C TYR A 91 2.01 5.94 -0.43
N VAL A 92 1.37 5.38 0.59
CA VAL A 92 1.68 5.62 2.00
C VAL A 92 2.00 4.34 2.74
N GLY A 93 2.11 3.21 2.04
CA GLY A 93 2.58 1.94 2.57
C GLY A 93 2.76 0.93 1.46
N LEU A 94 3.72 0.03 1.63
CA LEU A 94 3.95 -1.09 0.73
C LEU A 94 4.18 -2.35 1.58
N TYR A 95 3.51 -3.42 1.20
CA TYR A 95 3.52 -4.66 1.95
C TYR A 95 3.54 -5.86 1.01
N SER A 96 4.00 -6.99 1.53
CA SER A 96 3.80 -8.29 0.89
C SER A 96 3.17 -9.30 1.83
N ILE A 97 2.39 -10.22 1.25
CA ILE A 97 1.89 -11.42 1.91
C ILE A 97 2.54 -12.62 1.23
N ARG A 98 3.24 -13.43 2.01
CA ARG A 98 3.78 -14.70 1.53
C ARG A 98 2.92 -15.85 2.05
N PHE A 99 2.39 -16.61 1.11
CA PHE A 99 1.67 -17.85 1.35
C PHE A 99 2.67 -19.00 1.15
N PRO A 100 3.16 -19.63 2.22
CA PRO A 100 4.04 -20.77 2.06
C PRO A 100 3.22 -21.96 1.55
N ALA A 101 3.70 -22.61 0.48
CA ALA A 101 3.15 -23.87 -0.02
C ALA A 101 4.27 -24.91 -0.14
N PHE A 102 3.89 -26.18 -0.24
CA PHE A 102 4.83 -27.30 -0.25
C PHE A 102 5.86 -27.25 -1.39
N ILE A 103 5.51 -26.66 -2.54
CA ILE A 103 6.36 -26.63 -3.74
C ILE A 103 6.99 -25.26 -3.95
N SER A 104 6.20 -24.19 -3.90
CA SER A 104 6.68 -22.82 -4.04
C SER A 104 5.78 -21.86 -3.27
N SER A 105 6.38 -20.86 -2.63
CA SER A 105 5.60 -19.81 -1.99
C SER A 105 5.00 -18.86 -3.03
N VAL A 106 3.78 -18.40 -2.77
CA VAL A 106 3.16 -17.32 -3.55
C VAL A 106 3.30 -16.04 -2.75
N GLU A 107 3.85 -15.00 -3.37
CA GLU A 107 4.00 -13.68 -2.75
C GLU A 107 3.12 -12.66 -3.48
N ILE A 108 2.23 -12.02 -2.73
CA ILE A 108 1.33 -10.98 -3.22
C ILE A 108 1.78 -9.64 -2.66
N TYR A 109 1.94 -8.65 -3.52
CA TYR A 109 2.29 -7.29 -3.13
C TYR A 109 1.04 -6.42 -3.12
N PHE A 110 0.97 -5.49 -2.18
CA PHE A 110 -0.08 -4.49 -2.15
C PHE A 110 0.46 -3.15 -1.65
N VAL A 111 -0.05 -2.09 -2.26
CA VAL A 111 0.24 -0.71 -1.89
C VAL A 111 -0.98 -0.11 -1.22
N ILE A 112 -0.73 0.72 -0.22
CA ILE A 112 -1.75 1.55 0.40
C ILE A 112 -1.64 2.94 -0.21
N MET A 113 -2.75 3.47 -0.72
CA MET A 113 -2.82 4.82 -1.29
C MET A 113 -3.89 5.65 -0.61
N VAL A 114 -3.66 6.96 -0.49
CA VAL A 114 -4.67 7.91 -0.01
C VAL A 114 -5.77 8.02 -1.06
N GLN A 115 -7.02 7.89 -0.62
CA GLN A 115 -8.20 8.15 -1.44
C GLN A 115 -8.36 9.67 -1.61
N ARG A 116 -8.47 10.14 -2.85
CA ARG A 116 -8.78 11.55 -3.17
C ARG A 116 -10.27 11.71 -3.44
#